data_AF-A0A8S2TWK8-F1
#
_entry.id   AF-A0A8S2TWK8-F1
#
_cell.length_a   1.000
_cell.length_b   1.000
_cell.length_c   1.000
_cell.angle_alpha   90.00
_cell.angle_beta   90.00
_cell.angle_gamma   90.00
#
_symmetry.space_group_name_H-M   'P 1'
#
loop_
_entity.id
_entity.type
_entity.pdbx_description
1 polymer ?
#
loop_
_entity_poly.entity_id
_entity_poly.type
_entity_poly.pdbx_seq_one_letter_code
_entity_poly.pdbx_strand_id
1 'polypeptide(L)'
;PKSRFCRGVPDPKIRIFDLGRKKARVDEFPLCVHLVSDEYEQLSSEALEAGRICANKYLVKHCGKDAFHIRMRVHPFHVIRINKMLSCAGADRLQTGMRGAFGKPQGTVARVNIGQVIMSTRVKDQHKAQVIEALRRAKFKFPGRQKIFVSDKWGFTKFSREDYDRLMNAGQLQYDGANVKYLPNHGPLEQWKKRQTA
;
A
#
# COMPACT_ATOMS: atom_id res chain seq x y z
N PRO A 1 -7.05 8.52 -16.09
CA PRO A 1 -6.10 8.98 -15.06
C PRO A 1 -5.90 10.50 -15.20
N LYS A 2 -5.41 11.19 -14.15
CA LYS A 2 -5.00 12.60 -14.26
C LYS A 2 -3.95 12.71 -15.37
N SER A 3 -4.20 13.59 -16.34
CA SER A 3 -3.38 13.69 -17.56
C SER A 3 -3.57 15.04 -18.24
N ARG A 4 -2.82 15.31 -19.33
CA ARG A 4 -3.00 16.51 -20.16
C ARG A 4 -4.42 16.67 -20.73
N PHE A 5 -5.16 15.55 -20.83
CA PHE A 5 -6.54 15.50 -21.33
C PHE A 5 -7.59 15.46 -20.21
N CYS A 6 -7.21 15.04 -19.01
CA CYS A 6 -8.09 15.01 -17.82
C CYS A 6 -7.55 16.00 -16.79
N ARG A 7 -7.89 17.27 -16.99
CA ARG A 7 -7.49 18.41 -16.16
C ARG A 7 -8.54 18.68 -15.07
N GLY A 8 -8.18 19.46 -14.04
CA GLY A 8 -9.09 19.80 -12.94
C GLY A 8 -9.47 18.62 -12.04
N VAL A 9 -8.63 17.58 -11.99
CA VAL A 9 -8.83 16.42 -11.12
C VAL A 9 -8.48 16.81 -9.68
N PRO A 10 -9.37 16.58 -8.70
CA PRO A 10 -9.07 16.84 -7.30
C PRO A 10 -7.95 15.91 -6.81
N ASP A 11 -7.14 16.41 -5.88
CA ASP A 11 -6.05 15.61 -5.34
C ASP A 11 -6.60 14.48 -4.43
N PRO A 12 -5.97 13.29 -4.43
CA PRO A 12 -6.38 12.19 -3.58
C PRO A 12 -6.37 12.57 -2.09
N LYS A 13 -7.32 12.03 -1.32
CA LYS A 13 -7.38 12.26 0.12
C LYS A 13 -6.20 11.66 0.86
N ILE A 14 -5.79 10.44 0.48
CA ILE A 14 -4.57 9.82 0.98
C ILE A 14 -3.34 10.51 0.36
N ARG A 15 -2.45 11.03 1.22
CA ARG A 15 -1.19 11.67 0.81
C ARG A 15 0.05 10.92 1.28
N ILE A 16 -0.07 10.13 2.35
CA ILE A 16 1.04 9.44 3.00
C ILE A 16 0.82 7.94 2.84
N PHE A 17 1.76 7.25 2.19
CA PHE A 17 1.66 5.81 1.92
C PHE A 17 2.51 4.96 2.87
N ASP A 18 3.54 5.54 3.49
CA ASP A 18 4.43 4.85 4.44
C ASP A 18 4.35 5.48 5.84
N LEU A 19 4.16 4.65 6.88
CA LEU A 19 4.04 5.06 8.29
C LEU A 19 4.89 4.24 9.24
N GLY A 20 5.09 4.77 10.44
CA GLY A 20 5.98 4.18 11.44
C GLY A 20 7.44 4.42 11.08
N ARG A 21 8.32 3.50 11.47
CA ARG A 21 9.76 3.62 11.26
C ARG A 21 10.17 3.14 9.86
N LYS A 22 9.81 3.93 8.84
CA LYS A 22 10.11 3.64 7.41
C LYS A 22 11.60 3.56 7.07
N LYS A 23 12.46 4.17 7.88
CA LYS A 23 13.93 4.12 7.75
C LYS A 23 14.56 2.92 8.47
N ALA A 24 13.78 2.08 9.16
CA ALA A 24 14.30 0.89 9.81
C ALA A 24 14.96 -0.04 8.78
N ARG A 25 16.06 -0.67 9.20
CA ARG A 25 16.74 -1.69 8.39
C ARG A 25 15.82 -2.88 8.16
N VAL A 26 16.17 -3.68 7.15
CA VAL A 26 15.37 -4.86 6.77
C VAL A 26 15.34 -5.90 7.87
N ASP A 27 16.45 -6.08 8.59
CA ASP A 27 16.59 -7.14 9.61
C ASP A 27 15.77 -6.87 10.86
N GLU A 28 15.46 -5.60 11.11
CA GLU A 28 14.71 -5.20 12.30
C GLU A 28 13.25 -5.68 12.26
N PHE A 29 12.69 -5.89 11.06
CA PHE A 29 11.28 -6.22 10.85
C PHE A 29 11.10 -7.44 9.93
N PRO A 30 11.34 -8.66 10.46
CA PRO A 30 11.23 -9.91 9.69
C PRO A 30 9.78 -10.29 9.36
N LEU A 31 8.83 -9.99 10.24
CA LEU A 31 7.43 -10.37 10.04
C LEU A 31 6.76 -9.42 9.07
N CYS A 32 5.98 -9.98 8.14
CA CYS A 32 5.12 -9.22 7.26
C CYS A 32 3.70 -9.79 7.25
N VAL A 33 2.71 -8.90 7.35
CA VAL A 33 1.30 -9.23 7.27
C VAL A 33 0.63 -8.35 6.21
N HIS A 34 -0.15 -8.97 5.35
CA HIS A 34 -0.82 -8.35 4.20
C HIS A 34 -2.33 -8.32 4.41
N LEU A 35 -2.94 -7.20 4.06
CA LEU A 35 -4.37 -7.09 3.81
C LEU A 35 -4.60 -7.16 2.30
N VAL A 36 -5.36 -8.15 1.85
CA VAL A 36 -5.54 -8.51 0.43
C VAL A 36 -7.01 -8.44 0.08
N SER A 37 -7.36 -7.89 -1.08
CA SER A 37 -8.75 -7.95 -1.57
C SER A 37 -9.07 -9.33 -2.15
N ASP A 38 -10.25 -9.85 -1.84
CA ASP A 38 -10.81 -11.08 -2.40
C ASP A 38 -11.83 -10.80 -3.51
N GLU A 39 -11.98 -9.53 -3.91
CA GLU A 39 -12.99 -9.08 -4.88
C GLU A 39 -12.36 -8.15 -5.92
N TYR A 40 -12.99 -8.06 -7.09
CA TYR A 40 -12.62 -7.08 -8.12
C TYR A 40 -13.40 -5.80 -7.88
N GLU A 41 -12.75 -4.75 -7.41
CA GLU A 41 -13.43 -3.56 -6.89
C GLU A 41 -12.63 -2.26 -7.08
N GLN A 42 -13.26 -1.14 -6.71
CA GLN A 42 -12.64 0.17 -6.67
C GLN A 42 -12.65 0.71 -5.24
N LEU A 43 -11.46 0.98 -4.69
CA LEU A 43 -11.30 1.55 -3.35
C LEU A 43 -11.13 3.07 -3.46
N SER A 44 -11.98 3.83 -2.77
CA SER A 44 -11.87 5.29 -2.76
C SER A 44 -10.61 5.78 -2.04
N SER A 45 -10.09 6.95 -2.44
CA SER A 45 -8.94 7.57 -1.78
C SER A 45 -9.20 7.86 -0.30
N GLU A 46 -10.46 8.14 0.05
CA GLU A 46 -10.99 8.39 1.38
C GLU A 46 -10.99 7.11 2.22
N ALA A 47 -11.41 5.97 1.64
CA ALA A 47 -11.36 4.67 2.30
C ALA A 47 -9.91 4.25 2.59
N LEU A 48 -8.98 4.48 1.64
CA LEU A 48 -7.55 4.23 1.84
C LEU A 48 -6.99 5.05 3.00
N GLU A 49 -7.34 6.34 3.10
CA GLU A 49 -6.93 7.19 4.20
C GLU A 49 -7.54 6.75 5.54
N ALA A 50 -8.83 6.39 5.56
CA ALA A 50 -9.50 5.90 6.75
C ALA A 50 -8.90 4.58 7.27
N GLY A 51 -8.64 3.62 6.37
CA GLY A 51 -7.98 2.36 6.70
C GLY A 51 -6.56 2.57 7.25
N ARG A 52 -5.79 3.46 6.60
CA ARG A 52 -4.44 3.85 7.03
C ARG A 52 -4.42 4.46 8.43
N ILE A 53 -5.31 5.42 8.71
CA ILE A 53 -5.42 6.04 10.04
C ILE A 53 -5.81 5.00 11.08
N CYS A 54 -6.78 4.13 10.76
CA CYS A 54 -7.29 3.11 11.67
C CYS A 54 -6.19 2.12 12.11
N ALA A 55 -5.45 1.57 11.15
CA ALA A 55 -4.33 0.66 11.42
C ALA A 55 -3.23 1.36 12.24
N ASN A 56 -2.83 2.56 11.84
CA ASN A 56 -1.77 3.31 12.52
C ASN A 56 -2.14 3.66 13.96
N LYS A 57 -3.37 4.15 14.22
CA LYS A 57 -3.80 4.52 15.57
C LYS A 57 -3.76 3.34 16.53
N TYR A 58 -4.15 2.15 16.06
CA TYR A 58 -4.09 0.94 16.88
C TYR A 58 -2.64 0.52 17.17
N LEU A 59 -1.78 0.44 16.16
CA LEU A 59 -0.40 0.00 16.35
C LEU A 59 0.44 0.97 17.18
N VAL A 60 0.24 2.28 17.03
CA VAL A 60 0.92 3.27 17.88
C VAL A 60 0.55 3.05 19.35
N LYS A 61 -0.72 2.77 19.65
CA LYS A 61 -1.19 2.55 21.02
C LYS A 61 -0.65 1.25 21.64
N HIS A 62 -0.57 0.17 20.87
CA HIS A 62 -0.28 -1.17 21.41
C HIS A 62 1.17 -1.63 21.21
N CYS A 63 1.86 -1.17 20.17
CA CYS A 63 3.24 -1.55 19.86
C CYS A 63 4.23 -0.40 20.02
N GLY A 64 3.76 0.85 19.98
CA GLY A 64 4.59 2.03 19.89
C GLY A 64 4.90 2.44 18.44
N LYS A 65 5.18 3.73 18.24
CA LYS A 65 5.35 4.35 16.91
C LYS A 65 6.51 3.75 16.09
N ASP A 66 7.57 3.33 16.76
CA ASP A 66 8.80 2.87 16.13
C ASP A 66 8.92 1.34 15.97
N ALA A 67 7.89 0.60 16.40
CA ALA A 67 7.87 -0.86 16.37
C ALA A 67 7.35 -1.47 15.05
N PHE A 68 6.91 -0.63 14.10
CA PHE A 68 6.31 -1.08 12.86
C PHE A 68 6.60 -0.19 11.67
N HIS A 69 6.36 -0.73 10.48
CA HIS A 69 6.31 -0.01 9.22
C HIS A 69 5.09 -0.45 8.41
N ILE A 70 4.12 0.45 8.23
CA ILE A 70 2.95 0.22 7.35
C ILE A 70 3.24 0.83 5.98
N ARG A 71 2.89 0.11 4.92
CA ARG A 71 2.87 0.60 3.54
C ARG A 71 1.52 0.34 2.89
N MET A 72 0.87 1.40 2.41
CA MET A 72 -0.24 1.31 1.46
C MET A 72 0.33 0.94 0.09
N ARG A 73 -0.08 -0.20 -0.47
CA ARG A 73 0.45 -0.72 -1.73
C ARG A 73 -0.30 -0.17 -2.94
N VAL A 74 -1.60 0.04 -2.79
CA VAL A 74 -2.48 0.55 -3.86
C VAL A 74 -2.48 2.07 -3.91
N HIS A 75 -2.53 2.63 -5.12
CA HIS A 75 -2.50 4.06 -5.38
C HIS A 75 -3.75 4.49 -6.19
N PRO A 76 -4.47 5.55 -5.80
CA PRO A 76 -5.70 5.95 -6.45
C PRO A 76 -5.44 6.82 -7.70
N PHE A 77 -5.12 6.18 -8.83
CA PHE A 77 -4.87 6.87 -10.10
C PHE A 77 -6.08 6.99 -11.02
N HIS A 78 -7.11 6.16 -10.79
CA HIS A 78 -8.33 6.21 -11.60
C HIS A 78 -9.20 7.37 -11.11
N VAL A 79 -9.78 8.11 -12.04
CA VAL A 79 -10.57 9.32 -11.74
C VAL A 79 -12.03 9.00 -11.99
N ILE A 80 -12.86 9.16 -10.96
CA ILE A 80 -14.31 9.03 -11.08
C ILE A 80 -14.91 10.35 -11.53
N ARG A 81 -15.97 10.26 -12.34
CA ARG A 81 -16.69 11.40 -12.91
C ARG A 81 -18.11 11.45 -12.38
N ILE A 82 -18.63 12.66 -12.25
CA ILE A 82 -20.02 12.91 -11.86
C ILE A 82 -20.68 13.87 -12.84
N ASN A 83 -21.86 13.50 -13.34
CA ASN A 83 -22.77 14.45 -13.96
C ASN A 83 -23.69 14.99 -12.86
N LYS A 84 -23.38 16.19 -12.33
CA LYS A 84 -24.10 16.72 -11.17
C LYS A 84 -25.51 17.13 -11.57
N MET A 85 -26.51 16.55 -10.91
CA MET A 85 -27.91 16.94 -11.03
C MET A 85 -28.22 18.05 -10.03
N LEU A 86 -29.07 19.01 -10.42
CA LEU A 86 -29.58 20.03 -9.52
C LEU A 86 -30.71 19.41 -8.70
N SER A 87 -30.62 19.54 -7.37
CA SER A 87 -31.63 19.02 -6.44
C SER A 87 -32.56 20.11 -5.89
N CYS A 88 -32.56 21.31 -6.50
CA CYS A 88 -33.43 22.42 -6.12
C CYS A 88 -34.81 22.35 -6.82
N ALA A 89 -35.80 23.06 -6.27
CA ALA A 89 -37.11 23.19 -6.89
C ALA A 89 -37.00 23.90 -8.25
N GLY A 90 -37.66 23.36 -9.29
CA GLY A 90 -37.55 23.87 -10.66
C GLY A 90 -36.25 23.49 -11.38
N ALA A 91 -35.54 22.45 -10.91
CA ALA A 91 -34.31 21.95 -11.55
C ALA A 91 -34.51 21.55 -13.02
N ASP A 92 -35.71 21.10 -13.39
CA ASP A 92 -36.10 20.74 -14.75
C ASP A 92 -35.92 21.91 -15.74
N ARG A 93 -36.12 23.15 -15.28
CA ARG A 93 -35.99 24.36 -16.11
C ARG A 93 -34.54 24.78 -16.34
N LEU A 94 -33.66 24.50 -15.38
CA LEU A 94 -32.27 24.98 -15.36
C LEU A 94 -31.27 23.93 -15.81
N GLN A 95 -31.61 22.65 -15.69
CA GLN A 95 -30.71 21.55 -15.98
C GLN A 95 -30.91 21.02 -17.41
N THR A 96 -29.83 20.62 -18.07
CA THR A 96 -29.86 19.99 -19.40
C THR A 96 -30.24 18.50 -19.38
N GLY A 97 -30.65 17.95 -18.23
CA GLY A 97 -30.90 16.53 -18.04
C GLY A 97 -29.68 15.67 -18.43
N MET A 98 -29.88 14.76 -19.38
CA MET A 98 -28.83 13.87 -19.90
C MET A 98 -28.16 14.37 -21.20
N ARG A 99 -28.55 15.54 -21.71
CA ARG A 99 -27.84 16.17 -22.83
C ARG A 99 -26.45 16.63 -22.38
N GLY A 100 -25.40 16.13 -23.03
CA GLY A 100 -24.01 16.43 -22.66
C GLY A 100 -23.56 15.78 -21.34
N ALA A 101 -24.04 14.58 -21.02
CA ALA A 101 -23.86 13.91 -19.73
C ALA A 101 -22.43 13.49 -19.33
N PHE A 102 -21.39 13.90 -20.07
CA PHE A 102 -20.01 13.57 -19.70
C PHE A 102 -19.63 14.30 -18.41
N GLY A 103 -19.45 13.54 -17.34
CA GLY A 103 -19.23 14.08 -16.00
C GLY A 103 -17.88 14.78 -15.83
N LYS A 104 -17.83 15.69 -14.85
CA LYS A 104 -16.60 16.33 -14.41
C LYS A 104 -15.87 15.42 -13.40
N PRO A 105 -14.53 15.45 -13.33
CA PRO A 105 -13.77 14.75 -12.28
C PRO A 105 -14.25 15.13 -10.87
N GLN A 106 -14.50 14.12 -10.03
CA GLN A 106 -15.01 14.33 -8.65
C GLN A 106 -14.11 13.72 -7.57
N GLY A 107 -13.43 12.62 -7.88
CA GLY A 107 -12.61 11.91 -6.91
C GLY A 107 -11.65 10.95 -7.59
N THR A 108 -10.80 10.32 -6.78
CA THR A 108 -9.84 9.32 -7.23
C THR A 108 -10.02 8.01 -6.50
N VAL A 109 -9.82 6.91 -7.21
CA VAL A 109 -10.02 5.55 -6.73
C VAL A 109 -8.87 4.66 -7.19
N ALA A 110 -8.52 3.68 -6.35
CA ALA A 110 -7.61 2.60 -6.70
C ALA A 110 -8.42 1.42 -7.24
N ARG A 111 -8.08 0.94 -8.43
CA ARG A 111 -8.65 -0.30 -8.98
C ARG A 111 -7.87 -1.47 -8.40
N VAL A 112 -8.57 -2.44 -7.83
CA VAL A 112 -7.96 -3.57 -7.12
C VAL A 112 -8.50 -4.88 -7.71
N ASN A 113 -7.59 -5.81 -7.96
CA ASN A 113 -7.90 -7.15 -8.42
C ASN A 113 -8.02 -8.13 -7.24
N ILE A 114 -8.68 -9.26 -7.50
CA ILE A 114 -8.70 -10.41 -6.57
C ILE A 114 -7.26 -10.85 -6.31
N GLY A 115 -6.89 -11.03 -5.04
CA GLY A 115 -5.55 -11.40 -4.61
C GLY A 115 -4.55 -10.24 -4.54
N GLN A 116 -4.94 -9.01 -4.90
CA GLN A 116 -4.05 -7.86 -4.82
C GLN A 116 -3.92 -7.32 -3.40
N VAL A 117 -2.68 -7.09 -2.96
CA VAL A 117 -2.37 -6.53 -1.64
C VAL A 117 -2.73 -5.04 -1.60
N ILE A 118 -3.57 -4.66 -0.64
CA ILE A 118 -3.98 -3.27 -0.36
C ILE A 118 -2.98 -2.60 0.58
N MET A 119 -2.70 -3.24 1.71
CA MET A 119 -1.87 -2.72 2.80
C MET A 119 -0.91 -3.82 3.28
N SER A 120 0.35 -3.46 3.50
CA SER A 120 1.36 -4.34 4.07
C SER A 120 1.91 -3.73 5.34
N THR A 121 2.12 -4.55 6.37
CA THR A 121 2.74 -4.11 7.61
C THR A 121 3.90 -5.04 7.94
N ARG A 122 5.10 -4.49 8.13
CA ARG A 122 6.25 -5.23 8.66
C ARG A 122 6.56 -4.84 10.10
N VAL A 123 6.85 -5.83 10.93
CA VAL A 123 7.09 -5.70 12.39
C VAL A 123 8.05 -6.78 12.88
N LYS A 124 8.40 -6.73 14.16
CA LYS A 124 8.98 -7.87 14.89
C LYS A 124 7.92 -8.93 15.16
N ASP A 125 8.33 -10.20 15.24
CA ASP A 125 7.41 -11.33 15.43
C ASP A 125 6.54 -11.23 16.69
N GLN A 126 7.06 -10.61 17.76
CA GLN A 126 6.33 -10.37 19.00
C GLN A 126 5.02 -9.57 18.82
N HIS A 127 4.90 -8.75 17.77
CA HIS A 127 3.72 -7.92 17.52
C HIS A 127 2.70 -8.54 16.55
N LYS A 128 2.86 -9.82 16.19
CA LYS A 128 2.01 -10.53 15.21
C LYS A 128 0.51 -10.36 15.48
N ALA A 129 0.06 -10.64 16.70
CA ALA A 129 -1.35 -10.55 17.07
C ALA A 129 -1.89 -9.12 16.93
N GLN A 130 -1.10 -8.12 17.31
CA GLN A 130 -1.50 -6.71 17.23
C GLN A 130 -1.61 -6.22 15.79
N VAL A 131 -0.75 -6.70 14.89
CA VAL A 131 -0.84 -6.38 13.46
C VAL A 131 -2.08 -7.01 12.82
N ILE A 132 -2.39 -8.26 13.15
CA ILE A 132 -3.60 -8.92 12.64
C ILE A 132 -4.86 -8.14 13.08
N GLU A 133 -4.94 -7.73 14.35
CA GLU A 133 -6.06 -6.93 14.83
C GLU A 133 -6.11 -5.53 14.19
N ALA A 134 -4.97 -4.87 13.98
CA ALA A 134 -4.91 -3.60 13.28
C ALA A 134 -5.47 -3.71 11.84
N LEU A 135 -5.09 -4.77 11.11
CA LEU A 135 -5.58 -5.02 9.76
C LEU A 135 -7.05 -5.46 9.74
N ARG A 136 -7.51 -6.20 10.76
CA ARG A 136 -8.93 -6.52 10.94
C ARG A 136 -9.76 -5.25 11.12
N ARG A 137 -9.28 -4.28 11.90
CA ARG A 137 -9.96 -2.98 12.06
C ARG A 137 -9.94 -2.15 10.78
N ALA A 138 -8.82 -2.15 10.05
CA ALA A 138 -8.70 -1.47 8.77
C ALA A 138 -9.62 -2.08 7.69
N LYS A 139 -9.81 -3.41 7.69
CA LYS A 139 -10.72 -4.12 6.79
C LYS A 139 -12.13 -3.51 6.80
N PHE A 140 -12.68 -3.11 7.95
CA PHE A 140 -14.01 -2.49 8.04
C PHE A 140 -14.11 -1.10 7.39
N LYS A 141 -13.00 -0.53 6.91
CA LYS A 141 -12.98 0.74 6.16
C LYS A 141 -13.04 0.53 4.65
N PHE A 142 -12.93 -0.71 4.19
CA PHE A 142 -13.00 -1.06 2.78
C PHE A 142 -14.34 -1.74 2.45
N PRO A 143 -14.92 -1.48 1.27
CA PRO A 143 -16.02 -2.28 0.75
C PRO A 143 -15.54 -3.71 0.45
N GLY A 144 -16.47 -4.67 0.30
CA GLY A 144 -16.13 -6.03 -0.12
C GLY A 144 -15.46 -6.90 0.95
N ARG A 145 -14.83 -7.99 0.50
CA ARG A 145 -14.18 -8.99 1.36
C ARG A 145 -12.67 -8.87 1.29
N GLN A 146 -12.03 -8.49 2.40
CA GLN A 146 -10.58 -8.56 2.54
C GLN A 146 -10.13 -9.75 3.39
N LYS A 147 -9.01 -10.34 3.02
CA LYS A 147 -8.34 -11.41 3.75
C LYS A 147 -7.03 -10.89 4.34
N ILE A 148 -6.64 -11.45 5.48
CA ILE A 148 -5.38 -11.13 6.16
C ILE A 148 -4.47 -12.34 6.00
N PHE A 149 -3.31 -12.13 5.40
CA PHE A 149 -2.31 -13.17 5.19
C PHE A 149 -1.02 -12.83 5.92
N VAL A 150 -0.46 -13.81 6.62
CA VAL A 150 0.91 -13.72 7.15
C VAL A 150 1.84 -14.20 6.06
N SER A 151 2.79 -13.36 5.67
CA SER A 151 3.76 -13.66 4.62
C SER A 151 4.83 -14.63 5.11
N ASP A 152 5.26 -15.53 4.24
CA ASP A 152 6.46 -16.37 4.38
C ASP A 152 7.76 -15.59 4.11
N LYS A 153 7.64 -14.40 3.52
CA LYS A 153 8.77 -13.56 3.13
C LYS A 153 9.32 -12.75 4.30
N TRP A 154 10.61 -12.40 4.20
CA TRP A 154 11.25 -11.49 5.14
C TRP A 154 10.80 -10.05 4.92
N GLY A 155 9.93 -9.53 5.79
CA GLY A 155 9.45 -8.16 5.74
C GLY A 155 8.86 -7.78 4.37
N PHE A 156 9.41 -6.74 3.73
CA PHE A 156 8.98 -6.28 2.40
C PHE A 156 9.83 -6.82 1.26
N THR A 157 10.69 -7.81 1.52
CA THR A 157 11.53 -8.43 0.49
C THR A 157 10.76 -9.50 -0.29
N LYS A 158 11.40 -10.01 -1.33
CA LYS A 158 10.89 -11.14 -2.14
C LYS A 158 11.38 -12.51 -1.65
N PHE A 159 12.30 -12.55 -0.69
CA PHE A 159 12.95 -13.77 -0.22
C PHE A 159 12.16 -14.39 0.93
N SER A 160 12.08 -15.72 0.96
CA SER A 160 11.58 -16.43 2.15
C SER A 160 12.49 -16.13 3.34
N ARG A 161 12.01 -16.38 4.57
CA ARG A 161 12.86 -16.20 5.76
C ARG A 161 14.15 -17.04 5.68
N GLU A 162 14.03 -18.31 5.28
CA GLU A 162 15.17 -19.23 5.16
C GLU A 162 16.16 -18.78 4.08
N ASP A 163 15.65 -18.35 2.92
CA ASP A 163 16.50 -17.88 1.83
C ASP A 163 17.17 -16.55 2.17
N TYR A 164 16.50 -15.68 2.93
CA TYR A 164 17.07 -14.41 3.35
C TYR A 164 18.33 -14.63 4.18
N ASP A 165 18.27 -15.48 5.20
CA ASP A 165 19.42 -15.78 6.07
C ASP A 165 20.54 -16.46 5.27
N ARG A 166 20.19 -17.41 4.39
CA ARG A 166 21.17 -18.09 3.53
C ARG A 166 21.90 -17.11 2.61
N LEU A 167 21.16 -16.23 1.93
CA LEU A 167 21.73 -15.26 0.98
C LEU A 167 22.49 -14.13 1.68
N MET A 168 22.07 -13.74 2.88
CA MET A 168 22.76 -12.76 3.70
C MET A 168 24.10 -13.32 4.20
N ASN A 169 24.11 -14.55 4.72
CA ASN A 169 25.32 -15.24 5.16
C ASN A 169 26.29 -15.53 4.00
N ALA A 170 25.77 -15.77 2.80
CA ALA A 170 26.58 -15.93 1.59
C ALA A 170 27.11 -14.61 1.00
N GLY A 171 26.84 -13.45 1.62
CA GLY A 171 27.25 -12.14 1.11
C GLY A 171 26.56 -11.71 -0.19
N GLN A 172 25.48 -12.39 -0.58
CA GLN A 172 24.72 -12.10 -1.82
C GLN A 172 23.62 -11.05 -1.63
N LEU A 173 23.36 -10.65 -0.39
CA LEU A 173 22.49 -9.53 -0.06
C LEU A 173 23.30 -8.42 0.59
N GLN A 174 23.06 -7.19 0.14
CA GLN A 174 23.64 -5.99 0.71
C GLN A 174 22.52 -5.08 1.20
N TYR A 175 22.71 -4.47 2.37
CA TYR A 175 21.76 -3.49 2.89
C TYR A 175 21.69 -2.25 2.00
N ASP A 176 20.47 -1.85 1.67
CA ASP A 176 20.15 -0.63 0.92
C ASP A 176 19.03 0.13 1.63
N GLY A 177 19.41 0.78 2.73
CA GLY A 177 18.50 1.52 3.60
C GLY A 177 17.41 0.64 4.21
N ALA A 178 16.17 0.80 3.72
CA ALA A 178 15.00 0.06 4.19
C ALA A 178 14.73 -1.24 3.42
N ASN A 179 15.53 -1.53 2.38
CA ASN A 179 15.47 -2.73 1.54
C ASN A 179 16.85 -3.40 1.46
N VAL A 180 16.91 -4.53 0.75
CA VAL A 180 18.16 -5.21 0.39
C VAL A 180 18.35 -5.19 -1.11
N LYS A 181 19.60 -5.02 -1.54
CA LYS A 181 20.04 -5.19 -2.92
C LYS A 181 20.55 -6.61 -3.08
N TYR A 182 19.99 -7.32 -4.05
CA TYR A 182 20.53 -8.61 -4.48
C TYR A 182 21.75 -8.39 -5.36
N LEU A 183 22.82 -9.10 -5.05
CA LEU A 183 24.10 -9.04 -5.72
C LEU A 183 24.22 -10.27 -6.64
N PRO A 184 23.82 -10.16 -7.93
CA PRO A 184 23.90 -11.29 -8.85
C PRO A 184 25.35 -11.64 -9.18
N ASN A 185 25.56 -12.89 -9.61
CA ASN A 185 26.81 -13.34 -10.21
C ASN A 185 27.01 -12.82 -11.64
N HIS A 186 25.95 -12.31 -12.25
CA HIS A 186 25.98 -11.71 -13.58
C HIS A 186 26.24 -10.19 -13.50
N GLY A 187 27.11 -9.67 -14.37
CA GLY A 187 27.45 -8.25 -14.46
C GLY A 187 28.95 -8.04 -14.71
N PRO A 188 29.44 -6.78 -14.64
CA PRO A 188 30.85 -6.48 -14.82
C PRO A 188 31.73 -7.27 -13.83
N LEU A 189 32.70 -8.03 -14.35
CA LEU A 189 33.56 -8.90 -13.54
C LEU A 189 34.35 -8.13 -12.47
N GLU A 190 34.71 -6.88 -12.76
CA GLU A 190 35.40 -6.00 -11.79
C GLU A 190 34.57 -5.79 -10.51
N GLN A 191 33.26 -5.55 -10.65
CA GLN A 191 32.35 -5.42 -9.50
C GLN A 191 32.18 -6.74 -8.75
N TRP A 192 32.20 -7.87 -9.47
CA TRP A 192 32.19 -9.18 -8.84
C TRP A 192 33.46 -9.44 -8.02
N LYS A 193 34.65 -9.16 -8.57
CA LYS A 193 35.93 -9.31 -7.89
C LYS A 193 36.01 -8.47 -6.61
N LYS A 194 35.61 -7.19 -6.67
CA LYS A 194 35.57 -6.29 -5.50
C LYS A 194 34.73 -6.83 -4.34
N ARG A 195 33.67 -7.59 -4.64
CA ARG A 195 32.80 -8.21 -3.62
C ARG A 195 33.40 -9.46 -2.97
N GLN A 196 34.22 -10.21 -3.71
CA GLN A 196 34.86 -11.43 -3.18
C GLN A 196 36.07 -11.11 -2.30
N THR A 197 36.68 -9.95 -2.51
CA THR A 197 37.86 -9.50 -1.75
C THR A 197 37.52 -8.64 -0.53
N ALA A 198 36.25 -8.26 -0.35
CA ALA A 198 35.77 -7.41 0.74
C ALA A 198 35.11 -8.28 1.82
#